data_AF-D3D2L4-F1
#
_entry.id   AF-D3D2L4-F1
#
_cell.length_a   1.000
_cell.length_b   1.000
_cell.length_c   1.000
_cell.angle_alpha   90.00
_cell.angle_beta   90.00
_cell.angle_gamma   90.00
#
_symmetry.space_group_name_H-M   'P 1'
#
loop_
_entity.id
_entity.type
_entity.pdbx_description
1 polymer ?
#
loop_
_entity_poly.entity_id
_entity_poly.type
_entity_poly.pdbx_seq_one_letter_code
_entity_poly.pdbx_strand_id
1 'polypeptide(L)'
;MLQQVLARLERFGAEQDPAVVLAPEALVELDALLEMAPDPAADLQVAYAAGLLRWVRFLVLDDGDDQQELDAALALFAPLYQVNPGAVPDPVRALFEQSRPDVSDPAQAAVAQAVALLHETLRTGDPATLNTAIGLFLQAVTATPTNHPNRAGYLSNLGTALDPVRAGGGAG
;
A
#
# COMPACT_ATOMS: atom_id res chain seq x y z
N MET A 1 -21.81 10.47 -20.90
CA MET A 1 -21.14 9.39 -20.15
C MET A 1 -21.04 9.73 -18.66
N LEU A 2 -20.27 10.75 -18.23
CA LEU A 2 -20.11 11.06 -16.80
C LEU A 2 -21.44 11.19 -16.02
N GLN A 3 -22.38 11.98 -16.54
CA GLN A 3 -23.70 12.18 -15.90
C GLN A 3 -24.55 10.91 -15.84
N GLN A 4 -24.37 9.96 -16.77
CA GLN A 4 -25.12 8.70 -16.77
C GLN A 4 -24.60 7.79 -15.65
N VAL A 5 -23.27 7.69 -15.51
CA VAL A 5 -22.64 6.95 -14.41
C VAL A 5 -23.03 7.54 -13.05
N LEU A 6 -23.03 8.87 -12.90
CA LEU A 6 -23.47 9.53 -11.67
C LEU A 6 -24.96 9.28 -11.38
N ALA A 7 -25.84 9.44 -12.37
CA ALA A 7 -27.26 9.17 -12.19
C ALA A 7 -27.54 7.70 -11.81
N ARG A 8 -26.75 6.75 -12.33
CA ARG A 8 -26.83 5.34 -11.96
C ARG A 8 -26.41 5.10 -10.50
N LEU A 9 -25.32 5.74 -10.05
CA LEU A 9 -24.88 5.68 -8.65
C LEU A 9 -25.91 6.28 -7.69
N GLU A 10 -26.51 7.42 -8.06
CA GLU A 10 -27.61 8.04 -7.30
C GLU A 10 -28.81 7.10 -7.20
N ARG A 11 -29.19 6.47 -8.31
CA ARG A 11 -30.28 5.49 -8.35
C ARG A 11 -30.00 4.29 -7.47
N PHE A 12 -28.79 3.72 -7.54
CA PHE A 12 -28.37 2.64 -6.65
C PHE A 12 -28.45 3.07 -5.17
N GLY A 13 -28.00 4.28 -4.84
CA GLY A 13 -28.10 4.81 -3.48
C GLY A 13 -29.54 4.97 -2.99
N ALA A 14 -30.47 5.32 -3.87
CA ALA A 14 -31.89 5.49 -3.55
C ALA A 14 -32.66 4.17 -3.48
N GLU A 15 -32.42 3.24 -4.40
CA GLU A 15 -33.16 1.98 -4.54
C GLU A 15 -32.51 0.82 -3.75
N GLN A 16 -31.21 0.93 -3.44
CA GLN A 16 -30.37 -0.12 -2.85
C GLN A 16 -30.41 -1.45 -3.62
N ASP A 17 -30.72 -1.41 -4.92
CA ASP A 17 -30.84 -2.58 -5.78
C ASP A 17 -29.50 -2.89 -6.48
N PRO A 18 -28.81 -3.99 -6.14
CA PRO A 18 -27.55 -4.39 -6.77
C PRO A 18 -27.66 -4.57 -8.29
N ALA A 19 -28.84 -4.92 -8.82
CA ALA A 19 -29.03 -5.12 -10.25
C ALA A 19 -28.70 -3.85 -11.06
N VAL A 20 -28.89 -2.66 -10.47
CA VAL A 20 -28.61 -1.37 -11.13
C VAL A 20 -27.13 -1.20 -11.48
N VAL A 21 -26.23 -1.63 -10.60
CA VAL A 21 -24.78 -1.51 -10.81
C VAL A 21 -24.17 -2.74 -11.46
N LEU A 22 -24.82 -3.90 -11.32
CA LEU A 22 -24.40 -5.17 -11.93
C LEU A 22 -24.84 -5.32 -13.39
N ALA A 23 -25.81 -4.53 -13.84
CA ALA A 23 -26.31 -4.53 -15.21
C ALA A 23 -25.17 -4.33 -16.24
N PRO A 24 -25.21 -5.03 -17.39
CA PRO A 24 -24.17 -4.90 -18.43
C PRO A 24 -24.07 -3.49 -18.98
N GLU A 25 -25.16 -2.72 -18.99
CA GLU A 25 -25.17 -1.32 -19.39
C GLU A 25 -24.27 -0.45 -18.50
N ALA A 26 -24.11 -0.79 -17.23
CA ALA A 26 -23.22 -0.07 -16.32
C ALA A 26 -21.75 -0.18 -16.76
N LEU A 27 -21.35 -1.34 -17.29
CA LEU A 27 -20.01 -1.56 -17.83
C LEU A 27 -19.82 -0.83 -19.16
N VAL A 28 -20.82 -0.83 -20.05
CA VAL A 28 -20.77 -0.09 -21.31
C VAL A 28 -20.63 1.42 -21.08
N GLU A 29 -21.41 1.96 -20.14
CA GLU A 29 -21.33 3.38 -19.74
C GLU A 29 -19.96 3.73 -19.14
N LEU A 30 -19.41 2.82 -18.33
CA LEU A 30 -18.10 2.95 -17.71
C LEU A 30 -16.97 2.91 -18.74
N ASP A 31 -16.99 1.96 -19.67
CA ASP A 31 -15.97 1.85 -20.72
C ASP A 31 -15.99 3.09 -21.62
N ALA A 32 -17.19 3.53 -22.06
CA ALA A 32 -17.32 4.76 -22.83
C ALA A 32 -16.85 6.01 -22.07
N LEU A 33 -17.03 6.04 -20.73
CA LEU A 33 -16.51 7.12 -19.90
C LEU A 33 -14.98 7.11 -19.84
N LEU A 34 -14.37 5.94 -19.67
CA LEU A 34 -12.90 5.78 -19.59
C LEU A 34 -12.22 6.00 -20.95
N GLU A 35 -12.89 5.69 -22.07
CA GLU A 35 -12.39 6.02 -23.41
C GLU A 35 -12.27 7.53 -23.64
N MET A 36 -13.16 8.33 -23.03
CA MET A 36 -13.12 9.79 -23.13
C MET A 36 -11.98 10.41 -22.31
N ALA A 37 -11.58 9.77 -21.21
CA ALA A 37 -10.49 10.20 -20.35
C ALA A 37 -9.63 8.99 -19.93
N PRO A 38 -8.69 8.55 -20.79
CA PRO A 38 -7.90 7.35 -20.55
C PRO A 38 -6.92 7.51 -19.38
N ASP A 39 -6.48 8.74 -19.13
CA ASP A 39 -5.66 9.10 -17.98
C ASP A 39 -6.55 9.58 -16.83
N PRO A 40 -6.68 8.81 -15.73
CA PRO A 40 -7.51 9.20 -14.60
C PRO A 40 -6.98 10.42 -13.84
N ALA A 41 -5.71 10.79 -14.02
CA ALA A 41 -5.16 12.02 -13.44
C ALA A 41 -5.58 13.28 -14.24
N ALA A 42 -5.98 13.12 -15.50
CA ALA A 42 -6.38 14.24 -16.36
C ALA A 42 -7.78 14.78 -16.03
N ASP A 43 -8.68 13.92 -15.52
CA ASP A 43 -10.01 14.31 -15.07
C ASP A 43 -10.40 13.57 -13.78
N LEU A 44 -10.24 14.25 -12.65
CA LEU A 44 -10.53 13.69 -11.33
C LEU A 44 -12.03 13.40 -11.11
N GLN A 45 -12.94 14.07 -11.83
CA GLN A 45 -14.37 13.78 -11.71
C GLN A 45 -14.74 12.49 -12.44
N VAL A 46 -14.13 12.26 -13.61
CA VAL A 46 -14.27 10.99 -14.33
C VAL A 46 -13.69 9.85 -13.50
N ALA A 47 -12.48 10.03 -12.96
CA ALA A 47 -11.85 9.04 -12.09
C ALA A 47 -12.66 8.77 -10.82
N TYR A 48 -13.26 9.80 -10.21
CA TYR A 48 -14.17 9.64 -9.06
C TYR A 48 -15.38 8.75 -9.41
N ALA A 49 -16.12 9.11 -10.45
CA ALA A 49 -17.37 8.43 -10.81
C ALA A 49 -17.11 6.98 -11.26
N ALA A 50 -16.07 6.77 -12.07
CA ALA A 50 -15.65 5.45 -12.52
C ALA A 50 -15.17 4.59 -11.34
N GLY A 51 -14.37 5.17 -10.43
CA GLY A 51 -13.86 4.50 -9.24
C GLY A 51 -14.99 4.09 -8.29
N LEU A 52 -15.97 4.98 -8.05
CA LEU A 52 -17.12 4.65 -7.21
C LEU A 52 -17.96 3.53 -7.80
N LEU A 53 -18.22 3.54 -9.10
CA LEU A 53 -19.02 2.49 -9.73
C LEU A 53 -18.34 1.13 -9.60
N ARG A 54 -17.03 1.03 -9.86
CA ARG A 54 -16.28 -0.22 -9.68
C ARG A 54 -16.22 -0.66 -8.22
N TRP A 55 -16.03 0.29 -7.29
CA TRP A 55 -16.02 0.00 -5.86
C TRP A 55 -17.37 -0.54 -5.36
N VAL A 56 -18.48 0.10 -5.74
CA VAL A 56 -19.82 -0.36 -5.36
C VAL A 56 -20.13 -1.72 -5.98
N ARG A 57 -19.72 -1.95 -7.23
CA ARG A 57 -19.82 -3.27 -7.88
C ARG A 57 -19.05 -4.34 -7.10
N PHE A 58 -17.80 -4.07 -6.72
CA PHE A 58 -17.00 -4.94 -5.87
C PHE A 58 -17.71 -5.30 -4.56
N LEU A 59 -18.37 -4.34 -3.91
CA LEU A 59 -19.07 -4.59 -2.64
C LEU A 59 -20.32 -5.49 -2.77
N VAL A 60 -20.91 -5.60 -3.96
CA VAL A 60 -22.15 -6.37 -4.18
C VAL A 60 -21.92 -7.67 -4.94
N LEU A 61 -20.73 -7.90 -5.47
CA LEU A 61 -20.33 -9.17 -6.06
C LEU A 61 -19.91 -10.15 -4.94
N ASP A 62 -20.12 -11.45 -5.16
CA ASP A 62 -19.75 -12.49 -4.20
C ASP A 62 -18.23 -12.78 -4.27
N ASP A 63 -17.58 -13.02 -3.12
CA ASP A 63 -16.14 -13.11 -2.78
C ASP A 63 -15.17 -13.89 -3.72
N GLY A 64 -15.59 -14.40 -4.88
CA GLY A 64 -14.82 -15.30 -5.74
C GLY A 64 -14.11 -14.69 -6.96
N ASP A 65 -14.51 -13.52 -7.50
CA ASP A 65 -14.05 -13.07 -8.83
C ASP A 65 -13.76 -11.56 -8.98
N ASP A 66 -13.69 -10.80 -7.88
CA ASP A 66 -13.80 -9.32 -7.94
C ASP A 66 -12.50 -8.56 -7.66
N GLN A 67 -11.38 -9.27 -7.55
CA GLN A 67 -10.09 -8.64 -7.29
C GLN A 67 -9.69 -7.68 -8.43
N GLN A 68 -10.14 -7.96 -9.66
CA GLN A 68 -9.98 -7.06 -10.80
C GLN A 68 -10.80 -5.76 -10.65
N GLU A 69 -12.02 -5.83 -10.11
CA GLU A 69 -12.85 -4.64 -9.86
C GLU A 69 -12.26 -3.80 -8.73
N LEU A 70 -11.74 -4.44 -7.68
CA LEU A 70 -11.01 -3.78 -6.61
C LEU A 70 -9.76 -3.07 -7.15
N ASP A 71 -8.89 -3.77 -7.88
CA ASP A 71 -7.65 -3.20 -8.43
C ASP A 71 -7.94 -2.02 -9.37
N ALA A 72 -8.94 -2.15 -10.24
CA ALA A 72 -9.35 -1.09 -11.13
C ALA A 72 -9.95 0.11 -10.38
N ALA A 73 -10.74 -0.11 -9.33
CA ALA A 73 -11.25 0.96 -8.47
C ALA A 73 -10.09 1.70 -7.77
N LEU A 74 -9.14 0.96 -7.21
CA LEU A 74 -7.95 1.54 -6.55
C LEU A 74 -7.10 2.35 -7.54
N ALA A 75 -6.90 1.86 -8.78
CA ALA A 75 -6.17 2.61 -9.79
C ALA A 75 -6.84 3.97 -10.11
N LEU A 76 -8.18 3.99 -10.19
CA LEU A 76 -8.96 5.20 -10.44
C LEU A 76 -8.95 6.17 -9.24
N PHE A 77 -8.98 5.64 -8.01
CA PHE A 77 -8.93 6.48 -6.81
C PHE A 77 -7.53 6.98 -6.44
N ALA A 78 -6.46 6.37 -6.95
CA ALA A 78 -5.09 6.76 -6.64
C ALA A 78 -4.78 8.26 -6.87
N PRO A 79 -5.07 8.87 -8.04
CA PRO A 79 -4.85 10.30 -8.23
C PRO A 79 -5.72 11.17 -7.33
N LEU A 80 -6.96 10.75 -7.04
CA LEU A 80 -7.83 11.45 -6.10
C LEU A 80 -7.26 11.43 -4.68
N TYR A 81 -6.78 10.29 -4.22
CA TYR A 81 -6.17 10.16 -2.91
C TYR A 81 -4.91 11.02 -2.77
N GLN A 82 -4.14 11.19 -3.84
CA GLN A 82 -2.96 12.07 -3.84
C GLN A 82 -3.34 13.56 -3.72
N VAL A 83 -4.40 14.00 -4.42
CA VAL A 83 -4.80 15.41 -4.46
C VAL A 83 -5.69 15.79 -3.27
N ASN A 84 -6.67 14.95 -2.93
CA ASN A 84 -7.64 15.17 -1.86
C ASN A 84 -8.09 13.81 -1.24
N PRO A 85 -7.40 13.32 -0.21
CA PRO A 85 -7.78 12.10 0.50
C PRO A 85 -9.23 12.06 1.01
N GLY A 86 -9.81 13.22 1.34
CA GLY A 86 -11.17 13.32 1.85
C GLY A 86 -12.25 13.11 0.78
N ALA A 87 -11.89 13.11 -0.50
CA ALA A 87 -12.81 12.79 -1.59
C ALA A 87 -12.99 11.28 -1.80
N VAL A 88 -12.08 10.45 -1.26
CA VAL A 88 -12.09 9.00 -1.45
C VAL A 88 -12.86 8.31 -0.30
N PRO A 89 -13.68 7.28 -0.58
CA PRO A 89 -14.41 6.54 0.45
C PRO A 89 -13.49 6.00 1.56
N ASP A 90 -13.96 6.00 2.81
CA ASP A 90 -13.17 5.61 3.99
C ASP A 90 -12.51 4.22 3.88
N PRO A 91 -13.20 3.16 3.42
CA PRO A 91 -12.57 1.85 3.27
C PRO A 91 -11.46 1.85 2.22
N VAL A 92 -11.66 2.56 1.10
CA VAL A 92 -10.65 2.71 0.04
C VAL A 92 -9.44 3.48 0.54
N ARG A 93 -9.66 4.55 1.32
CA ARG A 93 -8.59 5.30 1.96
C ARG A 93 -7.76 4.42 2.89
N ALA A 94 -8.41 3.61 3.73
CA ALA A 94 -7.72 2.66 4.60
C ALA A 94 -6.90 1.64 3.80
N LEU A 95 -7.36 1.20 2.63
CA LEU A 95 -6.61 0.30 1.74
C LEU A 95 -5.36 0.98 1.16
N PHE A 96 -5.44 2.25 0.77
CA PHE A 96 -4.25 3.00 0.36
C PHE A 96 -3.27 3.22 1.51
N GLU A 97 -3.75 3.49 2.72
CA GLU A 97 -2.90 3.63 3.90
C GLU A 97 -2.17 2.33 4.25
N GLN A 98 -2.84 1.18 4.10
CA GLN A 98 -2.23 -0.15 4.24
C GLN A 98 -1.21 -0.46 3.14
N SER A 99 -1.46 0.03 1.92
CA SER A 99 -0.65 -0.25 0.73
C SER A 99 0.45 0.77 0.48
N ARG A 100 0.46 1.90 1.21
CA ARG A 100 1.60 2.81 1.20
C ARG A 100 2.79 2.01 1.72
N PRO A 101 3.88 1.83 0.95
CA PRO A 101 5.15 1.53 1.58
C PRO A 101 5.33 2.65 2.60
N ASP A 102 5.58 2.31 3.86
CA ASP A 102 5.81 3.30 4.90
C ASP A 102 6.95 4.22 4.42
N VAL A 103 6.59 5.38 3.86
CA VAL A 103 7.55 6.25 3.16
C VAL A 103 8.50 6.90 4.17
N SER A 104 8.33 6.65 5.46
CA SER A 104 9.33 6.92 6.48
C SER A 104 9.07 6.00 7.68
N ASP A 105 9.35 4.71 7.54
CA ASP A 105 9.73 3.93 8.72
C ASP A 105 11.20 4.29 9.03
N PRO A 106 11.50 5.22 9.97
CA PRO A 106 12.87 5.48 10.38
C PRO A 106 13.57 4.20 10.86
N ALA A 107 12.82 3.19 11.33
CA ALA A 107 13.38 1.89 11.66
C ALA A 107 13.90 1.17 10.41
N GLN A 108 13.23 1.26 9.26
CA GLN A 108 13.67 0.63 8.02
C GLN A 108 14.93 1.30 7.46
N ALA A 109 15.00 2.64 7.49
CA ALA A 109 16.21 3.36 7.09
C ALA A 109 17.39 3.05 8.02
N ALA A 110 17.16 3.01 9.34
CA ALA A 110 18.16 2.60 10.33
C ALA A 110 18.63 1.16 10.10
N VAL A 111 17.72 0.24 9.74
CA VAL A 111 18.05 -1.16 9.43
C VAL A 111 18.90 -1.28 8.18
N ALA A 112 18.59 -0.53 7.11
CA ALA A 112 19.40 -0.54 5.90
C ALA A 112 20.84 -0.06 6.18
N GLN A 113 20.98 1.01 6.97
CA GLN A 113 22.29 1.48 7.43
C GLN A 113 23.01 0.44 8.31
N ALA A 114 22.29 -0.18 9.25
CA ALA A 114 22.84 -1.20 10.14
C ALA A 114 23.36 -2.43 9.39
N VAL A 115 22.63 -2.88 8.36
CA VAL A 115 23.05 -4.00 7.49
C VAL A 115 24.35 -3.65 6.75
N ALA A 116 24.46 -2.43 6.21
CA ALA A 116 25.67 -2.00 5.54
C ALA A 116 26.88 -1.98 6.48
N LEU A 117 26.70 -1.49 7.71
CA LEU A 117 27.74 -1.50 8.74
C LEU A 117 28.12 -2.93 9.16
N LEU A 118 27.15 -3.83 9.29
CA LEU A 118 27.40 -5.24 9.59
C LEU A 118 28.20 -5.93 8.49
N HIS A 119 27.94 -5.63 7.21
CA HIS A 119 28.74 -6.18 6.12
C HIS A 119 30.18 -5.66 6.15
N GLU A 120 30.36 -4.39 6.50
CA GLU A 120 31.69 -3.79 6.63
C GLU A 120 32.46 -4.40 7.82
N THR A 121 31.81 -4.69 8.94
CA THR A 121 32.46 -5.32 10.10
C THR A 121 32.89 -6.75 9.81
N LEU A 122 32.11 -7.50 9.04
CA LEU A 122 32.50 -8.83 8.58
C LEU A 122 33.77 -8.79 7.72
N ARG A 123 34.05 -7.67 7.06
CA ARG A 123 35.23 -7.47 6.22
C ARG A 123 36.44 -6.94 7.00
N THR A 124 36.21 -6.04 7.95
CA THR A 124 37.28 -5.30 8.65
C THR A 124 37.57 -5.81 10.06
N GLY A 125 36.61 -6.51 10.67
CA GLY A 125 36.66 -6.91 12.08
C GLY A 125 36.52 -5.75 13.06
N ASP A 126 36.12 -4.54 12.64
CA ASP A 126 36.08 -3.38 13.51
C ASP A 126 34.93 -3.45 14.56
N PRO A 127 35.24 -3.56 15.86
CA PRO A 127 34.22 -3.65 16.91
C PRO A 127 33.41 -2.35 17.08
N ALA A 128 33.96 -1.19 16.71
CA ALA A 128 33.24 0.09 16.84
C ALA A 128 32.10 0.20 15.81
N THR A 129 32.38 -0.18 14.57
CA THR A 129 31.37 -0.28 13.51
C THR A 129 30.31 -1.33 13.84
N LEU A 130 30.68 -2.45 14.48
CA LEU A 130 29.73 -3.50 14.90
C LEU A 130 28.77 -3.00 15.98
N ASN A 131 29.30 -2.29 16.99
CA ASN A 131 28.48 -1.68 18.03
C ASN A 131 27.49 -0.64 17.45
N THR A 132 27.89 0.09 16.40
CA THR A 132 27.01 1.04 15.72
C THR A 132 25.87 0.31 14.98
N ALA A 133 26.16 -0.80 14.30
CA ALA A 133 25.15 -1.65 13.66
C ALA A 133 24.15 -2.21 14.68
N ILE A 134 24.64 -2.73 15.82
CA ILE A 134 23.79 -3.24 16.91
C ILE A 134 22.87 -2.15 17.45
N GLY A 135 23.40 -0.93 17.68
CA GLY A 135 22.61 0.19 18.17
C GLY A 135 21.45 0.56 17.24
N LEU A 136 21.70 0.57 15.93
CA LEU A 136 20.67 0.85 14.92
C LEU A 136 19.63 -0.27 14.82
N PHE A 137 20.02 -1.54 14.90
CA PHE A 137 19.07 -2.66 14.94
C PHE A 137 18.19 -2.61 16.20
N LEU A 138 18.75 -2.24 17.36
CA LEU A 138 17.98 -2.07 18.60
C LEU A 138 16.99 -0.91 18.52
N GLN A 139 17.39 0.23 17.94
CA GLN A 139 16.49 1.36 17.72
C GLN A 139 15.32 0.97 16.82
N ALA A 140 15.60 0.25 15.74
CA ALA A 140 14.56 -0.25 14.85
C ALA A 140 13.59 -1.21 15.56
N VAL A 141 14.11 -2.20 16.29
CA VAL A 141 13.28 -3.12 17.09
C VAL A 141 12.50 -2.41 18.20
N THR A 142 13.00 -1.30 18.75
CA THR A 142 12.29 -0.55 19.79
C THR A 142 11.18 0.32 19.19
N ALA A 143 11.41 0.90 18.01
CA ALA A 143 10.48 1.79 17.34
C ALA A 143 9.34 1.03 16.62
N THR A 144 9.55 -0.23 16.25
CA THR A 144 8.58 -1.01 15.47
C THR A 144 7.59 -1.79 16.36
N PRO A 145 6.26 -1.65 16.19
CA PRO A 145 5.25 -2.43 16.92
C PRO A 145 5.38 -3.95 16.73
N THR A 146 4.87 -4.74 17.68
CA THR A 146 4.98 -6.21 17.67
C THR A 146 4.28 -6.89 16.49
N ASN A 147 3.24 -6.27 15.94
CA ASN A 147 2.46 -6.77 14.79
C ASN A 147 2.98 -6.28 13.43
N HIS A 148 4.11 -5.55 13.39
CA HIS A 148 4.64 -5.03 12.14
C HIS A 148 5.27 -6.16 11.29
N PRO A 149 4.97 -6.21 9.97
CA PRO A 149 5.44 -7.30 9.09
C PRO A 149 6.97 -7.44 9.05
N ASN A 150 7.70 -6.32 9.13
CA ASN A 150 9.16 -6.33 9.04
C ASN A 150 9.89 -6.60 10.38
N ARG A 151 9.17 -6.64 11.51
CA ARG A 151 9.80 -6.77 12.84
C ARG A 151 10.64 -8.04 12.99
N ALA A 152 10.16 -9.16 12.44
CA ALA A 152 10.88 -10.43 12.47
C ALA A 152 12.23 -10.35 11.73
N GLY A 153 12.27 -9.62 10.62
CA GLY A 153 13.52 -9.35 9.89
C GLY A 153 14.50 -8.52 10.71
N TYR A 154 14.02 -7.49 11.41
CA TYR A 154 14.87 -6.63 12.25
C TYR A 154 15.48 -7.42 13.43
N LEU A 155 14.70 -8.29 14.08
CA LEU A 155 15.17 -9.17 15.15
C LEU A 155 16.20 -10.20 14.66
N SER A 156 16.02 -10.75 13.46
CA SER A 156 16.95 -11.71 12.86
C SER A 156 18.31 -11.06 12.57
N ASN A 157 18.29 -9.83 12.07
CA ASN A 157 19.52 -9.06 11.81
C ASN A 157 20.23 -8.68 13.12
N LEU A 158 19.48 -8.29 14.15
CA LEU A 158 20.03 -8.06 15.49
C LEU A 158 20.70 -9.33 16.04
N GLY A 159 20.04 -10.49 15.92
CA GLY A 159 20.63 -11.78 16.33
C GLY A 159 21.92 -12.09 15.59
N THR A 160 21.99 -11.78 14.29
CA THR A 160 23.21 -11.94 13.48
C THR A 160 24.34 -11.03 13.95
N ALA A 161 24.03 -9.77 14.29
CA ALA A 161 25.03 -8.82 14.79
C ALA A 161 25.53 -9.15 16.21
N LEU A 162 24.71 -9.83 17.01
CA LEU A 162 25.05 -10.28 18.36
C LEU A 162 25.76 -11.64 18.39
N ASP A 163 25.92 -12.32 17.26
CA ASP A 163 26.53 -13.65 17.20
C ASP A 163 28.04 -13.58 17.53
N PRO A 164 28.47 -14.13 18.68
CA PRO A 164 29.87 -14.08 19.11
C PRO A 164 30.81 -14.86 18.17
N VAL A 165 30.30 -15.82 17.40
CA VAL A 165 31.13 -16.59 16.44
C VAL A 165 31.66 -15.69 15.32
N ARG A 166 30.92 -14.64 14.96
CA ARG A 166 31.34 -13.67 13.92
C ARG A 166 32.22 -12.54 14.44
N ALA A 167 32.09 -12.19 15.72
CA ALA A 167 32.93 -11.17 16.37
C ALA A 167 34.35 -11.67 16.70
N GLY A 168 34.58 -12.98 16.69
CA GLY A 168 35.86 -13.61 17.05
C GLY A 168 36.72 -14.12 15.88
N GLY A 169 36.35 -13.86 14.62
CA GLY A 169 36.94 -14.49 13.43
C GLY A 169 38.22 -13.87 12.87
N GLY A 170 39.11 -13.32 13.70
CA GLY A 170 40.27 -12.55 13.22
C GLY A 170 41.50 -12.59 14.12
N ALA A 171 41.92 -13.76 14.60
CA ALA A 171 43.30 -14.03 15.03
C ALA A 171 43.51 -15.54 15.19
N GLY A 172 44.18 -16.16 14.22
CA GLY A 172 44.61 -17.55 14.23
C GLY A 172 45.53 -17.81 13.06
#